data_AF-A0A6N3HL21-F1
#
_entry.id   AF-A0A6N3HL21-F1
#
_cell.length_a   1.000
_cell.length_b   1.000
_cell.length_c   1.000
_cell.angle_alpha   90.00
_cell.angle_beta   90.00
_cell.angle_gamma   90.00
#
_symmetry.space_group_name_H-M   'P 1'
#
loop_
_entity.id
_entity.type
_entity.pdbx_description
1 polymer ?
#
loop_
_entity_poly.entity_id
_entity_poly.type
_entity_poly.pdbx_seq_one_letter_code
_entity_poly.pdbx_strand_id
1 'polypeptide(L)' 'MKKDLSDLSIEVEGISLAITGLINQLDNNKTNSLTGDSLGKALFGISCHLDRISDDLSDMI' A
#
# COMPACT_ATOMS: atom_id res chain seq x y z
N MET A 1 -10.66 11.80 -11.98
CA MET A 1 -11.76 12.15 -11.05
C MET A 1 -11.10 12.60 -9.76
N LYS A 2 -11.45 13.77 -9.21
CA LYS A 2 -10.91 14.20 -7.91
C LYS A 2 -11.46 13.25 -6.85
N LYS A 3 -10.60 12.64 -6.04
CA LYS A 3 -11.01 11.76 -4.95
C LYS A 3 -11.49 12.60 -3.76
N ASP A 4 -12.51 12.12 -3.08
CA ASP A 4 -12.92 12.71 -1.80
C ASP A 4 -12.29 11.97 -0.60
N LEU A 5 -12.58 12.43 0.62
CA LEU A 5 -12.04 11.82 1.83
C LEU A 5 -12.50 10.36 2.03
N SER A 6 -13.69 10.00 1.54
CA SER A 6 -14.20 8.63 1.61
C SER A 6 -13.41 7.72 0.67
N ASP A 7 -13.15 8.18 -0.56
CA ASP A 7 -12.31 7.46 -1.52
C ASP A 7 -10.89 7.23 -0.96
N LEU A 8 -10.30 8.26 -0.37
CA LEU A 8 -8.96 8.18 0.22
C LEU A 8 -8.92 7.24 1.42
N SER A 9 -9.96 7.24 2.27
CA SER A 9 -10.05 6.32 3.40
C SER A 9 -10.08 4.85 2.97
N ILE A 10 -10.83 4.53 1.91
CA ILE A 10 -10.89 3.17 1.36
C ILE A 10 -9.52 2.75 0.80
N GLU A 11 -8.80 3.66 0.15
CA GLU A 11 -7.47 3.35 -0.38
C GLU A 11 -6.44 3.12 0.73
N VAL A 12 -6.47 3.91 1.81
CA VAL A 12 -5.63 3.68 2.99
C VAL A 12 -5.94 2.32 3.63
N GLU A 13 -7.21 1.93 3.73
CA GLU A 13 -7.61 0.61 4.21
C GLU A 13 -7.05 -0.51 3.32
N GLY A 14 -7.15 -0.36 1.99
CA GLY A 14 -6.57 -1.28 1.02
C GLY A 14 -5.05 -1.41 1.15
N ILE A 15 -4.34 -0.30 1.37
CA ILE A 15 -2.89 -0.29 1.62
C ILE A 15 -2.55 -1.05 2.91
N SER A 16 -3.31 -0.85 3.99
CA SER A 16 -3.13 -1.57 5.26
C SER A 16 -3.27 -3.09 5.09
N LEU A 17 -4.28 -3.53 4.32
CA LEU A 17 -4.47 -4.94 3.99
C LEU A 17 -3.33 -5.49 3.14
N ALA A 18 -2.84 -4.72 2.16
CA ALA A 18 -1.70 -5.10 1.34
C ALA A 18 -0.43 -5.29 2.19
N ILE A 19 -0.14 -4.33 3.07
CA ILE A 19 1.01 -4.42 4.01
C ILE A 19 0.88 -5.67 4.89
N THR A 20 -0.30 -5.94 5.43
CA THR A 20 -0.56 -7.15 6.24
C THR A 20 -0.26 -8.42 5.45
N GLY A 21 -0.71 -8.49 4.19
CA GLY A 21 -0.41 -9.60 3.29
C GLY A 21 1.09 -9.76 3.00
N LEU A 22 1.82 -8.65 2.85
CA LEU A 22 3.28 -8.68 2.64
C LEU A 22 4.04 -9.07 3.91
N ILE A 23 3.59 -8.68 5.11
CA ILE A 23 4.18 -9.13 6.38
C ILE A 23 4.07 -10.65 6.51
N ASN A 24 2.96 -11.25 6.06
CA ASN A 24 2.80 -12.70 6.03
C ASN A 24 3.80 -13.41 5.09
N GLN A 25 4.47 -12.68 4.18
CA GLN A 25 5.60 -13.24 3.43
C GLN A 25 6.87 -13.26 4.28
N LEU A 26 7.10 -12.25 5.13
CA LEU A 26 8.27 -12.19 6.01
C LEU A 26 8.26 -13.23 7.14
N ASP A 27 7.07 -13.69 7.51
CA ASP A 27 6.93 -14.75 8.50
C ASP A 27 7.32 -16.11 7.90
N ASN A 28 8.25 -16.83 8.54
CA ASN A 28 8.87 -18.07 8.03
C ASN A 28 7.89 -19.27 7.97
N ASN A 29 6.59 -19.02 7.99
CA ASN A 29 5.49 -19.97 8.07
C ASN A 29 5.06 -20.55 6.69
N LYS A 30 6.02 -20.89 5.83
CA LYS A 30 5.81 -21.53 4.51
C LYS A 30 5.00 -20.73 3.48
N THR A 31 4.60 -19.50 3.81
CA THR A 31 3.90 -18.57 2.90
C THR A 31 4.84 -17.66 2.13
N ASN A 32 6.16 -17.77 2.34
CA ASN A 32 7.19 -16.94 1.75
C ASN A 32 7.41 -17.27 0.27
N SER A 33 6.45 -16.84 -0.55
CA SER A 33 6.36 -17.12 -1.99
C SER A 33 7.02 -16.02 -2.84
N LEU A 34 7.17 -14.82 -2.28
CA LEU A 34 7.82 -13.70 -2.96
C LEU A 34 9.33 -13.78 -2.80
N THR A 35 10.04 -13.48 -3.90
CA THR A 35 11.46 -13.16 -3.82
C THR A 35 11.66 -11.80 -3.13
N GLY A 36 12.86 -11.54 -2.61
CA GLY A 36 13.19 -10.22 -2.04
C GLY A 36 12.99 -9.07 -3.03
N ASP A 37 13.26 -9.28 -4.32
CA ASP A 37 13.01 -8.30 -5.38
C ASP A 37 11.50 -8.05 -5.58
N SER A 38 10.71 -9.11 -5.63
CA SER A 38 9.25 -9.01 -5.74
C SER A 38 8.63 -8.28 -4.54
N LEU A 39 9.12 -8.56 -3.33
CA LEU A 39 8.70 -7.88 -2.11
C LEU A 39 9.10 -6.39 -2.15
N GLY A 40 10.32 -6.08 -2.58
CA GLY A 40 10.80 -4.70 -2.74
C GLY A 40 9.94 -3.90 -3.72
N LYS A 41 9.59 -4.49 -4.87
CA LYS A 41 8.68 -3.88 -5.85
C LYS A 41 7.28 -3.64 -5.29
N ALA A 42 6.75 -4.59 -4.52
CA ALA A 42 5.44 -4.43 -3.89
C ALA A 42 5.42 -3.28 -2.88
N LEU A 43 6.46 -3.19 -2.03
CA LEU A 43 6.62 -2.09 -1.07
C LEU A 43 6.81 -0.74 -1.76
N PHE A 44 7.57 -0.69 -2.85
CA PHE A 44 7.73 0.52 -3.67
C PHE A 44 6.39 0.96 -4.30
N GLY A 45 5.58 0.02 -4.78
CA GLY A 45 4.23 0.31 -5.25
C GLY A 45 3.37 0.94 -4.15
N ILE A 46 3.40 0.38 -2.93
CA ILE A 46 2.71 0.94 -1.76
C ILE A 46 3.18 2.36 -1.46
N SER A 47 4.49 2.65 -1.50
CA SER A 47 4.97 4.01 -1.27
C SER A 47 4.44 5.00 -2.32
N CYS A 48 4.41 4.62 -3.61
CA CYS A 48 3.83 5.48 -4.65
C CYS A 48 2.34 5.78 -4.41
N HIS A 49 1.58 4.81 -3.89
CA HIS A 49 0.18 5.05 -3.52
C HIS A 49 0.04 6.03 -2.36
N LEU A 50 0.90 5.92 -1.34
CA LEU A 50 0.92 6.84 -0.20
C LEU A 50 1.29 8.27 -0.62
N ASP A 51 2.31 8.42 -1.47
CA ASP A 51 2.71 9.73 -2.02
C ASP A 51 1.54 10.38 -2.76
N ARG A 52 0.86 9.61 -3.62
CA ARG A 52 -0.32 10.06 -4.36
C ARG A 52 -1.50 10.45 -3.45
N ILE A 53 -1.71 9.74 -2.34
CA ILE A 53 -2.72 10.11 -1.34
C ILE A 53 -2.34 11.43 -0.64
N SER A 54 -1.05 11.62 -0.34
CA SER A 54 -0.55 12.88 0.25
C SER A 54 -0.78 14.06 -0.68
N ASP A 55 -0.53 13.89 -1.98
CA ASP A 55 -0.80 14.90 -3.00
C ASP A 55 -2.31 15.23 -3.07
N ASP A 56 -3.16 14.20 -3.13
CA ASP A 56 -4.62 14.39 -3.14
C ASP A 56 -5.11 15.16 -1.91
N LEU A 57 -4.59 14.84 -0.71
CA LEU A 57 -4.93 15.55 0.52
C LEU A 57 -4.45 17.01 0.51
N SER A 58 -3.27 17.27 -0.06
CA SER A 58 -2.72 18.61 -0.19
C SER A 58 -3.57 19.49 -1.10
N ASP A 59 -4.13 18.90 -2.16
CA ASP A 59 -5.06 19.56 -3.09
C ASP A 59 -6.47 19.81 -2.52
N MET A 60 -6.76 19.31 -1.31
CA MET A 60 -8.05 19.48 -0.63
C MET A 60 -8.05 20.59 0.42
N ILE A 61 -6.88 21.07 0.84
CA ILE A 61 -6.68 22.12 1.87
C ILE A 61 -6.34 23.44 1.17
#